data_AF-A0A2E5W3T4-F1
#
_entry.id   AF-A0A2E5W3T4-F1
#
_cell.length_a   1.000
_cell.length_b   1.000
_cell.length_c   1.000
_cell.angle_alpha   90.00
_cell.angle_beta   90.00
_cell.angle_gamma   90.00
#
_symmetry.space_group_name_H-M   'P 1'
#
loop_
_entity.id
_entity.type
_entity.pdbx_description
1 polymer ?
#
loop_
_entity_poly.entity_id
_entity_poly.type
_entity_poly.pdbx_seq_one_letter_code
_entity_poly.pdbx_strand_id
1 'polypeptide(L)'
;MEVKIVPFFKLVNIEKENIKINHDQDDIILKSKSGVFPNVRYGLPFGPFYFLIIFIAYPKLWSKNLIFIHVINVISLFLWPSLICLLISGVNSAALVINSYDFAYRALFLSIFILELHYNHIRNNVVKISNFHRD
;
A
#
# COMPACT_ATOMS: atom_id res chain seq x y z
N MET A 1 26.84 7.84 -4.26
CA MET A 1 25.47 8.23 -4.66
C MET A 1 24.80 8.79 -3.41
N GLU A 2 24.67 10.11 -3.31
CA GLU A 2 24.09 10.74 -2.12
C GLU A 2 22.58 10.53 -2.11
N VAL A 3 22.13 9.79 -1.11
CA VAL A 3 20.73 9.45 -0.88
C VAL A 3 20.03 10.70 -0.35
N LYS A 4 19.19 11.33 -1.18
CA LYS A 4 18.34 12.46 -0.77
C LYS A 4 17.26 11.97 0.21
N ILE A 5 17.62 11.91 1.49
CA ILE A 5 16.69 11.67 2.59
C ILE A 5 15.79 12.91 2.68
N VAL A 6 14.46 12.70 2.70
CA VAL A 6 13.49 13.79 2.93
C VAL A 6 13.89 14.52 4.23
N PRO A 7 13.97 15.86 4.25
CA PRO A 7 14.57 16.63 5.35
C PRO A 7 14.05 16.26 6.74
N PHE A 8 12.75 15.96 6.83
CA PHE A 8 12.08 15.53 8.07
C PHE A 8 12.68 14.23 8.64
N PHE A 9 12.92 13.23 7.80
CA PHE A 9 13.50 11.95 8.25
C PHE A 9 14.99 12.07 8.59
N LYS A 10 15.71 13.02 7.98
CA LYS A 10 17.11 13.29 8.32
C LYS A 10 17.23 13.82 9.74
N LEU A 11 16.32 14.70 10.17
CA LEU A 11 16.26 15.25 11.52
C LEU A 11 15.94 14.17 12.58
N VAL A 12 14.94 13.31 12.31
CA VAL A 12 14.56 12.22 13.23
C VAL A 12 15.69 11.20 13.44
N ASN A 13 16.45 10.90 12.38
CA ASN A 13 17.56 9.94 12.43
C ASN A 13 18.77 10.46 13.25
N ILE A 14 18.84 11.78 13.48
CA ILE A 14 19.89 12.44 14.27
C ILE A 14 19.49 12.51 15.75
N GLU A 15 18.21 12.70 16.07
CA GLU A 15 17.73 12.83 17.46
C GLU A 15 17.44 11.51 18.17
N LYS A 16 17.13 10.43 17.45
CA LYS A 16 16.83 9.11 18.04
C LYS A 16 17.81 8.06 17.59
N GLU A 17 18.80 7.78 18.45
CA GLU A 17 19.91 6.87 18.18
C GLU A 17 19.49 5.43 17.83
N ASN A 18 18.24 5.03 18.07
CA ASN A 18 17.77 3.64 17.98
C ASN A 18 17.09 3.23 16.65
N ILE A 19 16.75 4.17 15.76
CA ILE A 19 16.01 3.88 14.53
C ILE A 19 16.82 4.31 13.32
N LYS A 20 16.97 3.44 12.33
CA LYS A 20 17.57 3.75 11.02
C LYS A 20 16.48 3.79 9.97
N ILE A 21 16.33 4.94 9.32
CA ILE A 21 15.36 5.15 8.24
C ILE A 21 16.07 5.01 6.90
N ASN A 22 15.63 4.06 6.10
CA ASN A 22 16.02 3.83 4.72
C ASN A 22 14.80 3.98 3.81
N HIS A 23 15.02 4.04 2.51
CA HIS A 23 13.97 3.94 1.51
C HIS A 23 14.44 3.01 0.38
N ASP A 24 13.47 2.35 -0.25
CA ASP A 24 13.66 1.55 -1.46
C ASP A 24 12.48 1.78 -2.39
N GLN A 25 12.72 2.53 -3.48
CA GLN A 25 11.70 2.95 -4.45
C GLN A 25 10.46 3.57 -3.77
N ASP A 26 9.39 2.80 -3.64
CA ASP A 26 8.08 3.24 -3.14
C ASP A 26 7.86 2.90 -1.65
N ASP A 27 8.80 2.17 -1.05
CA ASP A 27 8.75 1.72 0.33
C ASP A 27 9.68 2.56 1.23
N ILE A 28 9.16 3.00 2.37
CA ILE A 28 9.95 3.51 3.49
C ILE A 28 10.27 2.34 4.41
N ILE A 29 11.55 2.18 4.76
CA ILE A 29 12.03 1.07 5.59
C ILE A 29 12.54 1.64 6.92
N LEU A 30 11.87 1.33 8.02
CA LEU A 30 12.37 1.63 9.36
C LEU A 30 13.00 0.37 9.96
N LYS A 31 14.27 0.49 10.37
CA LYS A 31 15.02 -0.59 11.00
C LYS A 31 15.37 -0.21 12.43
N SER A 32 15.23 -1.14 13.36
CA SER A 32 15.80 -1.00 14.69
C SER A 32 17.31 -1.21 14.62
N LYS A 33 18.11 -0.30 15.17
CA LYS A 33 19.57 -0.49 15.30
C LYS A 33 19.93 -1.49 16.40
N SER A 34 19.09 -1.59 17.43
CA SER A 34 19.27 -2.47 18.59
C SER A 34 18.48 -3.77 18.51
N GLY A 35 17.69 -3.99 17.45
CA GLY A 35 16.89 -5.21 17.26
C GLY A 35 15.62 -5.31 18.09
N VAL A 36 15.17 -4.20 18.69
CA VAL A 36 14.03 -4.18 19.63
C VAL A 36 12.67 -4.35 18.94
N PHE A 37 12.61 -4.07 17.63
CA PHE A 37 11.40 -4.29 16.82
C PHE A 37 11.78 -4.80 15.42
N PRO A 38 10.91 -5.59 14.76
CA PRO A 38 11.17 -6.12 13.43
C PRO A 38 11.31 -5.00 12.40
N ASN A 39 12.02 -5.25 11.30
CA ASN A 39 12.09 -4.29 10.21
C ASN A 39 10.68 -3.96 9.72
N VAL A 40 10.40 -2.67 9.63
CA VAL A 40 9.11 -2.14 9.23
C VAL A 40 9.23 -1.67 7.80
N ARG A 41 8.38 -2.19 6.92
CA ARG A 41 8.23 -1.69 5.55
C ARG A 41 6.88 -1.04 5.41
N TYR A 42 6.88 0.12 4.78
CA TYR A 42 5.68 0.90 4.56
C TYR A 42 5.67 1.38 3.11
N GLY A 43 4.73 0.87 2.32
CA GLY A 43 4.44 1.38 0.99
C GLY A 43 3.51 2.58 1.05
N LEU A 44 3.81 3.63 0.29
CA LEU A 44 2.98 4.83 0.26
C LEU A 44 1.53 4.52 -0.19
N PRO A 45 0.51 5.16 0.43
CA PRO A 45 -0.85 5.13 -0.08
C PRO A 45 -0.86 5.72 -1.49
N PHE A 46 -1.78 5.24 -2.32
CA PHE A 46 -1.82 5.59 -3.74
C PHE A 46 -0.53 5.17 -4.50
N GLY A 47 0.09 4.06 -4.10
CA GLY A 47 1.26 3.49 -4.79
C GLY A 47 0.90 2.73 -6.09
N PRO A 48 1.88 2.00 -6.68
CA PRO A 48 1.70 1.33 -7.97
C PRO A 48 0.52 0.35 -8.02
N PHE A 49 0.29 -0.40 -6.93
CA PHE A 49 -0.84 -1.35 -6.85
C PHE A 49 -2.20 -0.65 -6.95
N TYR A 50 -2.33 0.55 -6.40
CA TYR A 50 -3.55 1.33 -6.51
C TYR A 50 -3.83 1.76 -7.94
N PHE A 51 -2.83 2.30 -8.62
CA PHE A 51 -2.97 2.68 -10.02
C PHE A 51 -3.24 1.48 -10.92
N LEU A 52 -2.58 0.35 -10.68
CA LEU A 52 -2.80 -0.88 -11.43
C LEU A 52 -4.26 -1.34 -11.36
N ILE A 53 -4.87 -1.32 -10.18
CA ILE A 53 -6.29 -1.69 -10.03
C ILE A 53 -7.19 -0.68 -10.76
N ILE A 54 -6.92 0.62 -10.66
CA ILE A 54 -7.67 1.66 -11.38
C ILE A 54 -7.64 1.41 -12.89
N PHE A 55 -6.46 1.12 -13.44
CA PHE A 55 -6.31 0.86 -14.87
C PHE A 55 -7.13 -0.35 -15.34
N ILE A 56 -7.15 -1.43 -14.57
CA ILE A 56 -7.87 -2.66 -14.93
C ILE A 56 -9.39 -2.52 -14.75
N ALA A 57 -9.80 -1.79 -13.72
CA ALA A 57 -11.21 -1.60 -13.42
C ALA A 57 -11.85 -0.49 -14.26
N TYR A 58 -11.09 0.28 -15.05
CA TYR A 58 -11.63 1.27 -15.97
C TYR A 58 -12.58 0.62 -16.99
N PRO A 59 -13.80 1.15 -17.22
CA PRO A 59 -14.34 2.45 -16.78
C PRO A 59 -15.13 2.43 -15.46
N LYS A 60 -15.21 1.31 -14.74
CA LYS A 60 -16.00 1.13 -13.51
C LYS A 60 -15.32 1.70 -12.26
N LEU A 61 -14.77 2.91 -12.37
CA LEU A 61 -14.03 3.57 -11.29
C LEU A 61 -14.86 3.77 -10.01
N TRP A 62 -16.19 3.79 -10.14
CA TRP A 62 -17.14 4.02 -9.04
C TRP A 62 -17.89 2.76 -8.61
N SER A 63 -17.37 1.57 -8.92
CA SER A 63 -17.94 0.32 -8.40
C SER A 63 -17.80 0.27 -6.87
N LYS A 64 -18.66 -0.51 -6.20
CA LYS A 64 -18.58 -0.69 -4.74
C LYS A 64 -17.19 -1.17 -4.28
N ASN A 65 -16.55 -2.04 -5.07
CA ASN A 65 -15.21 -2.57 -4.79
C ASN A 65 -14.14 -1.48 -4.89
N LEU A 66 -14.21 -0.61 -5.91
CA LEU A 66 -13.24 0.46 -6.05
C LEU A 66 -13.45 1.59 -5.04
N ILE A 67 -14.69 1.91 -4.68
CA ILE A 67 -14.98 2.85 -3.59
C ILE A 67 -14.30 2.38 -2.30
N PHE A 68 -14.36 1.08 -2.01
CA PHE A 68 -13.68 0.50 -0.85
C PHE A 68 -12.15 0.69 -0.91
N ILE A 69 -11.54 0.47 -2.08
CA ILE A 69 -10.10 0.74 -2.30
C ILE A 69 -9.75 2.22 -2.09
N HIS A 70 -10.56 3.14 -2.61
CA HIS A 70 -10.34 4.57 -2.42
C HIS A 70 -10.39 4.94 -0.93
N VAL A 71 -11.41 4.46 -0.22
CA VAL A 71 -11.56 4.71 1.22
C VAL A 71 -10.38 4.15 2.01
N ILE A 72 -9.92 2.93 1.72
CA ILE A 72 -8.75 2.35 2.39
C ILE A 72 -7.48 3.20 2.16
N ASN A 73 -7.24 3.69 0.94
CA ASN A 73 -6.09 4.55 0.67
C ASN A 73 -6.19 5.90 1.37
N VAL A 74 -7.38 6.49 1.43
CA VAL A 74 -7.60 7.75 2.15
C VAL A 74 -7.36 7.55 3.65
N ILE A 75 -7.86 6.45 4.24
CA ILE A 75 -7.59 6.11 5.64
C ILE A 75 -6.09 5.90 5.86
N SER A 76 -5.44 5.16 4.96
CA SER A 76 -3.99 4.90 4.98
C SER A 76 -3.19 6.21 5.05
N LEU A 77 -3.58 7.22 4.26
CA LEU A 77 -2.91 8.52 4.22
C LEU A 77 -2.74 9.17 5.60
N PHE A 78 -3.72 8.99 6.49
CA PHE A 78 -3.67 9.54 7.86
C PHE A 78 -3.15 8.54 8.89
N LEU A 79 -3.50 7.26 8.72
CA LEU A 79 -3.09 6.19 9.64
C LEU A 79 -1.57 6.03 9.67
N TRP A 80 -0.93 6.10 8.50
CA TRP A 80 0.50 5.80 8.36
C TRP A 80 1.43 6.79 9.06
N PRO A 81 1.31 8.11 8.85
CA PRO A 81 2.09 9.08 9.63
C PRO A 81 1.90 8.91 11.14
N SER A 82 0.69 8.60 11.59
CA SER A 82 0.39 8.38 13.01
C SER A 82 1.14 7.17 13.58
N LEU A 83 1.07 6.01 12.90
CA LEU A 83 1.77 4.79 13.32
C LEU A 83 3.30 4.96 13.30
N ILE A 84 3.83 5.65 12.29
CA ILE A 84 5.26 5.94 12.19
C ILE A 84 5.70 6.87 13.34
N CYS A 85 4.92 7.91 13.65
CA CYS A 85 5.18 8.79 14.80
C CYS A 85 5.16 8.03 16.13
N LEU A 86 4.22 7.09 16.32
CA LEU A 86 4.17 6.23 17.51
C LEU A 86 5.42 5.34 17.63
N LEU A 87 5.83 4.72 16.52
CA LEU A 87 7.03 3.89 16.47
C LEU A 87 8.28 4.70 16.80
N ILE A 88 8.41 5.90 16.20
CA ILE A 88 9.49 6.83 16.48
C ILE A 88 9.47 7.25 17.95
N SER A 89 8.29 7.42 18.56
CA SER A 89 8.12 7.76 19.98
C SER A 89 8.52 6.64 20.96
N GLY A 90 8.91 5.47 20.46
CA GLY A 90 9.38 4.35 21.28
C GLY A 90 8.32 3.27 21.54
N VAL A 91 7.14 3.38 20.91
CA VAL A 91 6.09 2.36 21.00
C VAL A 91 6.41 1.23 20.03
N ASN A 92 7.20 0.25 20.47
CA ASN A 92 7.70 -0.84 19.61
C ASN A 92 6.59 -1.73 19.05
N SER A 93 5.44 -1.86 19.74
CA SER A 93 4.28 -2.62 19.25
C SER A 93 3.67 -2.03 17.97
N ALA A 94 3.91 -0.74 17.68
CA ALA A 94 3.49 -0.12 16.43
C ALA A 94 4.14 -0.79 15.21
N ALA A 95 5.34 -1.37 15.34
CA ALA A 95 6.00 -2.10 14.26
C ALA A 95 5.20 -3.31 13.81
N LEU A 96 4.61 -4.06 14.75
CA LEU A 96 3.77 -5.21 14.45
C LEU A 96 2.49 -4.78 13.74
N VAL A 97 1.87 -3.69 14.19
CA VAL A 97 0.65 -3.13 13.58
C VAL A 97 0.92 -2.70 12.15
N ILE A 98 2.02 -1.98 11.91
CA ILE A 98 2.41 -1.53 10.57
C ILE A 98 2.61 -2.73 9.64
N ASN A 99 3.41 -3.72 10.05
CA ASN A 99 3.69 -4.89 9.21
C ASN A 99 2.44 -5.72 8.93
N SER A 100 1.57 -5.91 9.93
CA SER A 100 0.30 -6.61 9.77
C SER A 100 -0.62 -5.88 8.80
N TYR A 101 -0.69 -4.55 8.91
CA TYR A 101 -1.48 -3.73 8.01
C TYR A 101 -0.94 -3.77 6.59
N ASP A 102 0.37 -3.63 6.38
CA ASP A 102 0.99 -3.69 5.03
C ASP A 102 0.70 -5.05 4.37
N PHE A 103 0.81 -6.15 5.12
CA PHE A 103 0.47 -7.49 4.63
C PHE A 103 -1.01 -7.59 4.23
N ALA A 104 -1.92 -7.17 5.12
CA ALA A 104 -3.36 -7.21 4.86
C ALA A 104 -3.75 -6.32 3.67
N TYR A 105 -3.14 -5.14 3.57
CA TYR A 105 -3.34 -4.20 2.47
C TYR A 105 -2.91 -4.84 1.14
N ARG A 106 -1.69 -5.39 1.04
CA ARG A 106 -1.23 -6.05 -0.20
C ARG A 106 -2.11 -7.24 -0.59
N ALA A 107 -2.52 -8.06 0.38
CA ALA A 107 -3.42 -9.19 0.14
C ALA A 107 -4.80 -8.74 -0.39
N LEU A 108 -5.34 -7.65 0.15
CA LEU A 108 -6.60 -7.07 -0.29
C LEU A 108 -6.52 -6.55 -1.73
N PHE A 109 -5.46 -5.82 -2.07
CA PHE A 109 -5.25 -5.34 -3.43
C PHE A 109 -5.13 -6.48 -4.43
N LEU A 110 -4.37 -7.52 -4.09
CA LEU A 110 -4.25 -8.72 -4.93
C LEU A 110 -5.60 -9.42 -5.11
N SER A 111 -6.39 -9.54 -4.04
CA SER A 111 -7.71 -10.17 -4.09
C SER A 111 -8.65 -9.42 -5.02
N ILE A 112 -8.70 -8.08 -4.93
CA ILE A 112 -9.55 -7.27 -5.80
C ILE A 112 -9.06 -7.30 -7.25
N PHE A 113 -7.75 -7.27 -7.46
CA PHE A 113 -7.16 -7.42 -8.79
C PHE A 113 -7.61 -8.72 -9.47
N ILE A 114 -7.54 -9.86 -8.75
CA ILE A 114 -7.99 -11.16 -9.28
C ILE A 114 -9.50 -11.14 -9.59
N LEU A 115 -10.31 -10.55 -8.70
CA LEU A 115 -11.76 -10.45 -8.90
C LEU A 115 -12.11 -9.63 -10.14
N GLU A 116 -11.49 -8.46 -10.33
CA GLU A 116 -11.76 -7.61 -11.49
C GLU A 116 -11.28 -8.26 -12.80
N LEU A 117 -10.14 -8.96 -12.79
CA LEU A 117 -9.68 -9.74 -13.94
C LEU A 117 -10.67 -10.87 -14.29
N HIS A 118 -11.12 -11.63 -13.29
CA HIS A 118 -12.07 -12.72 -13.49
C HIS A 118 -13.40 -12.20 -14.07
N TYR A 119 -13.90 -11.10 -13.51
CA TYR A 119 -15.12 -10.45 -14.00
C TYR A 119 -14.97 -9.98 -15.45
N ASN A 120 -13.87 -9.32 -15.78
CA ASN A 120 -13.60 -8.84 -17.14
C ASN A 120 -13.47 -9.99 -18.14
N HIS A 121 -12.85 -11.10 -17.75
CA HIS A 121 -12.76 -12.31 -18.57
C HIS A 121 -14.15 -12.88 -18.90
N ILE A 122 -15.01 -13.07 -17.89
CA ILE A 122 -16.37 -13.55 -18.09
C ILE A 122 -17.16 -12.61 -19.00
N ARG A 123 -17.12 -11.31 -18.74
CA ARG A 123 -17.83 -10.31 -19.55
C ARG A 123 -17.41 -10.39 -21.02
N ASN A 124 -16.12 -10.45 -21.31
CA ASN A 124 -15.61 -10.52 -22.68
C ASN A 124 -16.08 -11.80 -23.38
N ASN A 125 -16.13 -12.94 -22.69
CA ASN A 125 -16.65 -14.18 -23.25
C ASN A 125 -18.16 -14.11 -23.52
N VAL A 126 -18.95 -13.52 -22.62
CA VAL A 126 -20.40 -13.35 -22.82
C VAL A 126 -20.69 -12.44 -24.03
N VAL A 127 -19.99 -11.31 -24.16
CA VAL A 127 -20.14 -10.39 -25.31
C VAL A 127 -19.77 -11.10 -26.62
N LYS A 128 -18.74 -11.94 -26.61
CA LYS A 128 -18.33 -12.71 -27.79
C LYS A 128 -19.40 -13.71 -28.21
N ILE A 129 -20.01 -14.42 -27.26
CA ILE A 129 -21.11 -15.38 -27.52
C ILE A 129 -22.36 -14.66 -28.02
N SER A 130 -22.72 -13.51 -27.45
CA SER A 130 -23.91 -12.76 -27.88
C SER A 130 -23.78 -12.20 -29.30
N ASN A 131 -22.57 -11.86 -29.72
CA ASN A 131 -22.31 -11.40 -31.09
C ASN A 131 -22.32 -12.57 -32.09
N PHE A 132 -21.82 -13.74 -31.69
CA PHE A 132 -21.84 -14.95 -32.53
C PHE A 132 -23.27 -15.43 -32.87
N HIS A 133 -24.27 -15.14 -32.03
CA HIS A 133 -25.68 -15.48 -32.31
C HIS A 133 -26.45 -14.40 -33.10
N ARG A 134 -25.81 -13.27 -33.44
CA ARG A 134 -26.43 -12.19 -34.23
C ARG A 134 -25.98 -12.15 -35.70
N ASP A 135 -25.03 -13.00 -36.07
CA ASP A 135 -24.58 -13.23 -37.44
C ASP A 135 -25.22 -14.52 -38.00
#